data_AF-A0A1G1CD20-F1
#
_entry.id   AF-A0A1G1CD20-F1
#
_cell.length_a   1.000
_cell.length_b   1.000
_cell.length_c   1.000
_cell.angle_alpha   90.00
_cell.angle_beta   90.00
_cell.angle_gamma   90.00
#
_symmetry.space_group_name_H-M   'P 1'
#
loop_
_entity.id
_entity.type
_entity.pdbx_description
1 polymer ?
#
loop_
_entity_poly.entity_id
_entity_poly.type
_entity_poly.pdbx_seq_one_letter_code
_entity_poly.pdbx_strand_id
1 'polypeptide(L)'
;MSTAIELREVALDVVFPRAAIPMVLMQPLVEMALDRQPYCWLPAKVVPQCDAVHRTLAIASVQRACFTVFPEYSLPGLEGVRVVHQAVCSDSWHANSVVIAGVDGLGRDTYKTVWDLLRPSDPISGSEPQHVSTYQWVNCCVVWVKEASGSVRAFVQPKLTRAWLEQQVRFGAMRTGQGVYVFRGGYEPDSYPCRFLCLICFDWIGEDGGQSALGRVLAGLNARWQEAGTPNPLHWIFVPQCNDKPCHSLFLTATSEFFLSGNHPFVERRDGVVVHANCASPSRRARVGSFGFSSVVFHPDTFDCTGDRPATVCYAPKRLRQSEILMRCQDVVFREMGPCIHSMRVRVPKYARHDAAGRAPPVDMPSVHPLSPVEDARAPAGPVPASVKWLLDCLDELRSLDDGSAASPLMPAAVTRQQEVIDAWRCLPSDSIESRTLLASCVPDKEEEHKRRSDPDDWATPEEEALATAIHASAIAAVGGAFSPGEGDLHGSGRARDRLFDLAVVCGRSHAGCLDHFRRNRARLPRYPVLLVTRDANNNPVCPRTVRSITDAPEPTQGQPASFTNPQSNVRHVGYRQLFDWFIDGNSPTDIEDKLYEVL
;
A
#
# COMPACT_ATOMS: atom_id res chain seq x y z
N MET A 1 40.11 -6.15 12.14
CA MET A 1 39.54 -7.51 12.29
C MET A 1 38.04 -7.33 12.45
N SER A 2 37.23 -7.84 11.51
CA SER A 2 35.77 -7.78 11.64
C SER A 2 35.37 -8.67 12.83
N THR A 3 34.72 -8.09 13.83
CA THR A 3 34.21 -8.85 14.98
C THR A 3 33.05 -9.71 14.52
N ALA A 4 33.15 -11.02 14.78
CA ALA A 4 32.06 -11.96 14.50
C ALA A 4 30.79 -11.54 15.23
N ILE A 5 29.64 -11.63 14.56
CA ILE A 5 28.33 -11.38 15.17
C ILE A 5 27.98 -12.55 16.09
N GLU A 6 27.57 -12.27 17.33
CA GLU A 6 27.03 -13.30 18.24
C GLU A 6 25.68 -13.79 17.71
N LEU A 7 25.56 -15.10 17.48
CA LEU A 7 24.27 -15.72 17.14
C LEU A 7 23.74 -16.50 18.33
N ARG A 8 22.60 -16.08 18.87
CA ARG A 8 21.96 -16.72 20.02
C ARG A 8 20.74 -17.52 19.56
N GLU A 9 20.86 -18.85 19.49
CA GLU A 9 19.70 -19.69 19.21
C GLU A 9 18.87 -19.85 20.47
N VAL A 10 17.56 -19.59 20.39
CA VAL A 10 16.64 -19.62 21.52
C VAL A 10 15.51 -20.59 21.22
N ALA A 11 15.40 -21.65 22.01
CA ALA A 11 14.25 -22.55 21.95
C ALA A 11 13.04 -21.87 22.62
N LEU A 12 11.90 -21.94 21.94
CA LEU A 12 10.62 -21.40 22.38
C LEU A 12 9.58 -22.51 22.44
N ASP A 13 8.75 -22.48 23.48
CA ASP A 13 7.53 -23.29 23.55
C ASP A 13 6.41 -22.58 22.80
N VAL A 14 6.52 -22.52 21.46
CA VAL A 14 5.48 -21.98 20.58
C VAL A 14 5.22 -22.92 19.42
N VAL A 15 3.94 -23.12 19.11
CA VAL A 15 3.49 -23.95 18.00
C VAL A 15 2.62 -23.12 17.05
N PHE A 16 3.02 -23.03 15.80
CA PHE A 16 2.36 -22.24 14.77
C PHE A 16 1.49 -23.09 13.84
N PRO A 17 0.41 -22.54 13.26
CA PRO A 17 -0.39 -23.24 12.27
C PRO A 17 0.42 -23.58 11.01
N ARG A 18 0.37 -24.83 10.55
CA ARG A 18 1.11 -25.25 9.34
C ARG A 18 0.61 -24.64 8.03
N ALA A 19 -0.69 -24.37 7.92
CA ALA A 19 -1.28 -24.01 6.63
C ALA A 19 -1.01 -22.54 6.29
N ALA A 20 -1.28 -21.65 7.25
CA ALA A 20 -1.07 -20.23 7.10
C ALA A 20 -0.99 -19.56 8.47
N ILE A 21 -0.08 -18.61 8.59
CA ILE A 21 0.26 -17.85 9.78
C ILE A 21 -0.55 -16.55 9.81
N PRO A 22 -1.50 -16.39 10.75
CA PRO A 22 -2.17 -15.11 10.96
C PRO A 22 -1.16 -14.04 11.40
N MET A 23 -1.19 -12.89 10.75
CA MET A 23 -0.21 -11.83 10.95
C MET A 23 -0.88 -10.45 10.94
N VAL A 24 -0.38 -9.56 11.78
CA VAL A 24 -0.75 -8.14 11.80
C VAL A 24 0.51 -7.28 11.68
N LEU A 25 0.51 -6.31 10.77
CA LEU A 25 1.61 -5.36 10.56
C LEU A 25 1.09 -3.94 10.77
N MET A 26 1.74 -3.17 11.64
CA MET A 26 1.50 -1.73 11.73
C MET A 26 2.30 -1.02 10.64
N GLN A 27 1.72 0.00 10.02
CA GLN A 27 2.42 0.93 9.13
C GLN A 27 2.14 2.37 9.60
N PRO A 28 2.84 2.88 10.62
CA PRO A 28 2.57 4.21 11.20
C PRO A 28 3.29 5.33 10.45
N LEU A 29 2.74 6.54 10.46
CA LEU A 29 3.51 7.74 10.13
C LEU A 29 4.38 8.10 11.33
N VAL A 30 5.69 7.90 11.21
CA VAL A 30 6.63 8.19 12.29
C VAL A 30 6.99 9.68 12.29
N GLU A 31 6.64 10.37 13.38
CA GLU A 31 6.86 11.80 13.55
C GLU A 31 7.83 12.05 14.73
N MET A 32 9.12 12.14 14.42
CA MET A 32 10.22 12.25 15.39
C MET A 32 10.93 13.60 15.34
N ALA A 33 11.60 13.94 16.44
CA ALA A 33 12.55 15.06 16.50
C ALA A 33 13.88 14.65 15.84
N LEU A 34 14.02 14.90 14.53
CA LEU A 34 15.22 14.53 13.75
C LEU A 34 16.40 15.49 13.95
N ASP A 35 16.18 16.64 14.58
CA ASP A 35 17.18 17.67 14.84
C ASP A 35 18.07 17.35 16.06
N ARG A 36 17.69 16.36 16.87
CA ARG A 36 18.40 15.94 18.08
C ARG A 36 18.47 14.42 18.19
N GLN A 37 19.57 13.93 18.78
CA GLN A 37 19.76 12.52 19.13
C GLN A 37 19.63 12.36 20.64
N PRO A 38 18.98 11.29 21.15
CA PRO A 38 18.31 10.21 20.41
C PRO A 38 17.11 10.67 19.57
N TYR A 39 16.83 9.94 18.49
CA TYR A 39 15.66 10.17 17.64
C TYR A 39 14.40 9.66 18.34
N CYS A 40 13.75 10.54 19.10
CA CYS A 40 12.52 10.23 19.83
C CYS A 40 11.30 10.81 19.12
N TRP A 41 10.13 10.24 19.39
CA TRP A 41 8.86 10.82 18.98
C TRP A 41 8.70 12.27 19.46
N LEU A 42 8.01 13.08 18.65
CA LEU A 42 7.57 14.40 19.09
C LEU A 42 6.62 14.23 20.29
N PRO A 43 6.77 15.00 21.39
CA PRO A 43 5.96 14.81 22.60
C PRO A 43 4.45 14.81 22.35
N ALA A 44 3.97 15.68 21.44
CA ALA A 44 2.55 15.78 21.09
C ALA A 44 2.01 14.56 20.31
N LYS A 45 2.89 13.69 19.80
CA LYS A 45 2.55 12.53 18.97
C LYS A 45 2.64 11.20 19.74
N VAL A 46 3.24 11.21 20.93
CA VAL A 46 3.38 10.01 21.80
C VAL A 46 2.02 9.39 22.12
N VAL A 47 1.05 10.17 22.61
CA VAL A 47 -0.26 9.63 23.00
C VAL A 47 -1.05 9.09 21.80
N PRO A 48 -1.24 9.83 20.68
CA PRO A 48 -1.89 9.28 19.49
C PRO A 48 -1.22 8.01 18.96
N GLN A 49 0.11 7.92 19.05
CA GLN A 49 0.83 6.72 18.63
C GLN A 49 0.59 5.55 19.58
N CYS A 50 0.55 5.77 20.91
CA CYS A 50 0.16 4.73 21.86
C CYS A 50 -1.27 4.22 21.61
N ASP A 51 -2.21 5.10 21.26
CA ASP A 51 -3.57 4.70 20.88
C ASP A 51 -3.58 3.81 19.63
N ALA A 52 -2.77 4.16 18.64
CA ALA A 52 -2.59 3.35 17.43
C ALA A 52 -1.94 1.99 17.73
N VAL A 53 -1.00 1.93 18.67
CA VAL A 53 -0.40 0.67 19.17
C VAL A 53 -1.48 -0.18 19.86
N HIS A 54 -2.29 0.39 20.75
CA HIS A 54 -3.42 -0.31 21.38
C HIS A 54 -4.40 -0.87 20.34
N ARG A 55 -4.76 -0.08 19.33
CA ARG A 55 -5.65 -0.52 18.25
C ARG A 55 -5.05 -1.69 17.46
N THR A 56 -3.76 -1.63 17.14
CA THR A 56 -3.04 -2.72 16.47
C THR A 56 -3.07 -4.00 17.29
N LEU A 57 -2.80 -3.91 18.59
CA LEU A 57 -2.86 -5.04 19.52
C LEU A 57 -4.28 -5.61 19.63
N ALA A 58 -5.31 -4.76 19.66
CA ALA A 58 -6.70 -5.21 19.68
C ALA A 58 -7.07 -6.01 18.41
N ILE A 59 -6.68 -5.52 17.23
CA ILE A 59 -6.87 -6.24 15.97
C ILE A 59 -6.11 -7.57 15.99
N ALA A 60 -4.85 -7.57 16.43
CA ALA A 60 -4.05 -8.78 16.55
C ALA A 60 -4.66 -9.82 17.49
N SER A 61 -5.26 -9.39 18.60
CA SER A 61 -5.97 -10.28 19.53
C SER A 61 -7.22 -10.89 18.87
N VAL A 62 -8.06 -10.08 18.21
CA VAL A 62 -9.26 -10.56 17.50
C VAL A 62 -8.90 -11.53 16.38
N GLN A 63 -7.85 -11.22 15.62
CA GLN A 63 -7.36 -12.07 14.52
C GLN A 63 -6.55 -13.28 15.00
N ARG A 64 -6.30 -13.40 16.32
CA ARG A 64 -5.41 -14.39 16.92
C ARG A 64 -4.06 -14.46 16.20
N ALA A 65 -3.46 -13.30 15.96
CA ALA A 65 -2.22 -13.15 15.20
C ALA A 65 -1.06 -13.93 15.82
N CYS A 66 -0.42 -14.81 15.07
CA CYS A 66 0.81 -15.48 15.50
C CYS A 66 2.00 -14.50 15.51
N PHE A 67 2.03 -13.57 14.55
CA PHE A 67 3.01 -12.47 14.54
C PHE A 67 2.31 -11.12 14.49
N THR A 68 2.71 -10.22 15.39
CA THR A 68 2.37 -8.79 15.32
C THR A 68 3.67 -8.00 15.16
N VAL A 69 3.79 -7.22 14.10
CA VAL A 69 5.03 -6.50 13.79
C VAL A 69 4.80 -5.00 13.79
N PHE A 70 5.60 -4.31 14.58
CA PHE A 70 5.70 -2.87 14.66
C PHE A 70 7.06 -2.46 14.04
N PRO A 71 7.09 -1.61 13.00
CA PRO A 71 8.31 -1.21 12.31
C PRO A 71 9.35 -0.55 13.22
N GLU A 72 10.54 -0.30 12.68
CA GLU A 72 11.57 0.50 13.38
C GLU A 72 11.01 1.88 13.80
N TYR A 73 11.40 2.38 14.97
CA TYR A 73 10.94 3.66 15.54
C TYR A 73 9.42 3.77 15.81
N SER A 74 8.64 2.69 15.67
CA SER A 74 7.18 2.79 15.79
C SER A 74 6.66 2.86 17.22
N LEU A 75 7.36 2.31 18.22
CA LEU A 75 6.98 2.47 19.63
C LEU A 75 7.57 3.76 20.22
N PRO A 76 6.75 4.64 20.82
CA PRO A 76 7.23 5.85 21.46
C PRO A 76 7.84 5.52 22.82
N GLY A 77 9.15 5.24 22.83
CA GLY A 77 9.96 5.03 24.01
C GLY A 77 9.42 4.00 24.98
N LEU A 78 9.55 4.32 26.27
CA LEU A 78 9.13 3.47 27.38
C LEU A 78 7.60 3.32 27.44
N GLU A 79 6.86 4.35 27.06
CA GLU A 79 5.40 4.38 27.03
C GLU A 79 4.86 3.32 26.05
N GLY A 80 5.37 3.30 24.81
CA GLY A 80 5.01 2.29 23.82
C GLY A 80 5.38 0.87 24.26
N VAL A 81 6.57 0.69 24.84
CA VAL A 81 7.03 -0.61 25.39
C VAL A 81 6.09 -1.10 26.49
N ARG A 82 5.64 -0.22 27.40
CA ARG A 82 4.70 -0.57 28.48
C ARG A 82 3.35 -1.03 27.93
N VAL A 83 2.83 -0.35 26.92
CA VAL A 83 1.55 -0.71 26.26
C VAL A 83 1.62 -2.14 25.73
N VAL A 84 2.66 -2.47 24.95
CA VAL A 84 2.82 -3.81 24.39
C VAL A 84 3.05 -4.84 25.49
N HIS A 85 3.95 -4.57 26.43
CA HIS A 85 4.27 -5.50 27.51
C HIS A 85 3.04 -5.84 28.36
N GLN A 86 2.25 -4.84 28.76
CA GLN A 86 1.02 -5.04 29.51
C GLN A 86 -0.01 -5.87 28.73
N ALA A 87 -0.19 -5.58 27.43
CA ALA A 87 -1.13 -6.33 26.60
C ALA A 87 -0.73 -7.80 26.48
N VAL A 88 0.54 -8.10 26.17
CA VAL A 88 1.02 -9.49 25.98
C VAL A 88 0.99 -10.28 27.30
N CYS A 89 1.30 -9.63 28.43
CA CYS A 89 1.23 -10.26 29.75
C CYS A 89 -0.21 -10.48 30.26
N SER A 90 -1.23 -9.84 29.66
CA SER A 90 -2.63 -10.09 30.03
C SER A 90 -3.06 -11.51 29.68
N ASP A 91 -3.84 -12.15 30.54
CA ASP A 91 -4.44 -13.48 30.29
C ASP A 91 -5.35 -13.49 29.06
N SER A 92 -5.90 -12.33 28.67
CA SER A 92 -6.71 -12.19 27.46
C SER A 92 -5.91 -12.31 26.16
N TRP A 93 -4.59 -12.11 26.21
CA TRP A 93 -3.72 -12.27 25.04
C TRP A 93 -3.45 -13.75 24.79
N HIS A 94 -3.62 -14.20 23.55
CA HIS A 94 -3.52 -15.62 23.21
C HIS A 94 -2.06 -16.12 23.24
N ALA A 95 -1.90 -17.37 23.67
CA ALA A 95 -0.64 -18.11 23.59
C ALA A 95 -0.22 -18.40 22.15
N ASN A 96 1.00 -18.88 21.96
CA ASN A 96 1.61 -19.15 20.65
C ASN A 96 1.69 -17.90 19.77
N SER A 97 2.06 -16.77 20.38
CA SER A 97 2.12 -15.48 19.71
C SER A 97 3.46 -14.78 19.94
N VAL A 98 3.88 -14.02 18.93
CA VAL A 98 5.11 -13.25 18.92
C VAL A 98 4.78 -11.80 18.54
N VAL A 99 5.29 -10.85 19.32
CA VAL A 99 5.25 -9.42 18.99
C VAL A 99 6.67 -8.95 18.76
N ILE A 100 6.94 -8.35 17.59
CA ILE A 100 8.24 -7.78 17.21
C ILE A 100 8.04 -6.28 17.08
N ALA A 101 8.79 -5.47 17.83
CA ALA A 101 8.60 -4.03 17.77
C ALA A 101 9.89 -3.22 17.81
N GLY A 102 10.05 -2.33 16.84
CA GLY A 102 11.05 -1.28 16.88
C GLY A 102 10.67 -0.18 17.85
N VAL A 103 11.60 0.16 18.75
CA VAL A 103 11.45 1.27 19.69
C VAL A 103 12.16 2.49 19.12
N ASP A 104 11.66 3.68 19.44
CA ASP A 104 12.40 4.90 19.13
C ASP A 104 13.75 4.99 19.86
N GLY A 105 14.52 6.04 19.58
CA GLY A 105 15.86 6.19 20.15
C GLY A 105 15.85 6.27 21.68
N LEU A 106 16.57 5.36 22.33
CA LEU A 106 16.66 5.30 23.80
C LEU A 106 18.01 5.82 24.29
N GLY A 107 18.00 6.90 25.07
CA GLY A 107 19.17 7.26 25.89
C GLY A 107 19.46 6.20 26.95
N ARG A 108 20.67 6.21 27.53
CA ARG A 108 21.12 5.20 28.51
C ARG A 108 20.11 4.93 29.64
N ASP A 109 19.58 5.98 30.27
CA ASP A 109 18.71 5.84 31.44
C ASP A 109 17.32 5.28 31.06
N THR A 110 16.77 5.75 29.93
CA THR A 110 15.53 5.20 29.38
C THR A 110 15.71 3.75 28.96
N TYR A 111 16.84 3.43 28.31
CA TYR A 111 17.19 2.06 27.92
C TYR A 111 17.31 1.14 29.13
N LYS A 112 17.95 1.61 30.22
CA LYS A 112 18.00 0.89 31.49
C LYS A 112 16.59 0.64 32.05
N THR A 113 15.72 1.64 32.01
CA THR A 113 14.35 1.50 32.51
C THR A 113 13.54 0.49 31.70
N VAL A 114 13.69 0.49 30.37
CA VAL A 114 13.13 -0.54 29.48
C VAL A 114 13.68 -1.92 29.82
N TRP A 115 15.00 -2.03 30.02
CA TRP A 115 15.66 -3.28 30.39
C TRP A 115 15.14 -3.83 31.73
N ASP A 116 15.04 -2.98 32.76
CA ASP A 116 14.56 -3.37 34.09
C ASP A 116 13.08 -3.81 34.06
N LEU A 117 12.26 -3.15 33.23
CA LEU A 117 10.86 -3.51 33.00
C LEU A 117 10.74 -4.90 32.37
N LEU A 118 11.48 -5.14 31.28
CA LEU A 118 11.35 -6.34 30.47
C LEU A 118 12.07 -7.55 31.04
N ARG A 119 13.15 -7.34 31.81
CA ARG A 119 14.07 -8.38 32.31
C ARG A 119 14.40 -9.40 31.22
N PRO A 120 15.14 -8.99 30.16
CA PRO A 120 15.29 -9.78 28.96
C PRO A 120 15.78 -11.21 29.24
N SER A 121 15.13 -12.18 28.60
CA SER A 121 15.56 -13.57 28.62
C SER A 121 16.80 -13.74 27.75
N ASP A 122 17.79 -14.50 28.21
CA ASP A 122 18.99 -14.87 27.44
C ASP A 122 19.67 -13.66 26.76
N PRO A 123 20.10 -12.61 27.49
CA PRO A 123 20.65 -11.40 26.89
C PRO A 123 21.89 -11.69 26.02
N ILE A 124 21.94 -11.10 24.83
CA ILE A 124 23.14 -11.10 23.98
C ILE A 124 24.22 -10.26 24.66
N SER A 125 25.45 -10.79 24.68
CA SER A 125 26.58 -10.16 25.38
C SER A 125 26.81 -8.74 24.88
N GLY A 126 26.93 -7.78 25.82
CA GLY A 126 27.19 -6.38 25.47
C GLY A 126 25.94 -5.57 25.15
N SER A 127 24.75 -6.16 25.23
CA SER A 127 23.47 -5.47 25.04
C SER A 127 22.96 -4.81 26.33
N GLU A 128 23.57 -5.10 27.48
CA GLU A 128 23.13 -4.61 28.78
C GLU A 128 23.35 -3.09 28.94
N PRO A 129 22.53 -2.39 29.74
CA PRO A 129 22.62 -0.93 29.90
C PRO A 129 23.97 -0.42 30.43
N GLN A 130 24.74 -1.25 31.17
CA GLN A 130 26.08 -0.86 31.61
C GLN A 130 27.08 -0.66 30.46
N HIS A 131 26.81 -1.23 29.28
CA HIS A 131 27.64 -1.11 28.09
C HIS A 131 27.27 0.09 27.21
N VAL A 132 26.25 0.86 27.59
CA VAL A 132 25.83 2.09 26.92
C VAL A 132 26.40 3.27 27.70
N SER A 133 27.23 4.09 27.05
CA SER A 133 27.77 5.29 27.70
C SER A 133 26.71 6.40 27.82
N THR A 134 26.94 7.40 28.67
CA THR A 134 26.01 8.53 28.87
C THR A 134 25.82 9.40 27.63
N TYR A 135 26.74 9.35 26.66
CA TYR A 135 26.68 10.08 25.39
C TYR A 135 26.25 9.19 24.23
N GLN A 136 25.84 7.95 24.53
CA GLN A 136 25.32 7.01 23.56
C GLN A 136 23.82 6.84 23.72
N TRP A 137 23.20 6.44 22.63
CA TRP A 137 21.81 6.03 22.59
C TRP A 137 21.67 4.72 21.80
N VAL A 138 20.52 4.05 21.95
CA VAL A 138 20.25 2.74 21.38
C VAL A 138 19.04 2.82 20.47
N ASN A 139 19.18 2.28 19.26
CA ASN A 139 18.06 1.83 18.44
C ASN A 139 17.95 0.31 18.62
N CYS A 140 16.78 -0.19 19.02
CA CYS A 140 16.58 -1.60 19.26
C CYS A 140 15.18 -2.07 18.85
N CYS A 141 15.08 -3.36 18.59
CA CYS A 141 13.81 -4.07 18.61
C CYS A 141 13.64 -4.83 19.92
N VAL A 142 12.40 -4.93 20.36
CA VAL A 142 11.97 -5.83 21.44
C VAL A 142 11.11 -6.92 20.83
N VAL A 143 11.38 -8.17 21.21
CA VAL A 143 10.58 -9.33 20.82
C VAL A 143 9.93 -9.91 22.07
N TRP A 144 8.61 -9.93 22.12
CA TRP A 144 7.85 -10.66 23.14
C TRP A 144 7.34 -11.96 22.56
N VAL A 145 7.41 -13.03 23.35
CA VAL A 145 6.90 -14.34 23.01
C VAL A 145 5.98 -14.79 24.13
N LYS A 146 4.70 -15.03 23.81
CA LYS A 146 3.77 -15.72 24.72
C LYS A 146 3.74 -17.20 24.35
N GLU A 147 4.38 -18.00 25.19
CA GLU A 147 4.54 -19.44 25.02
C GLU A 147 3.21 -20.19 25.22
N ALA A 148 3.16 -21.46 24.84
CA ALA A 148 1.96 -22.30 24.92
C ALA A 148 1.42 -22.41 26.36
N SER A 149 2.32 -22.37 27.35
CA SER A 149 1.98 -22.32 28.78
C SER A 149 1.31 -21.02 29.23
N GLY A 150 1.36 -19.97 28.41
CA GLY A 150 0.94 -18.61 28.75
C GLY A 150 2.06 -17.73 29.34
N SER A 151 3.26 -18.27 29.62
CA SER A 151 4.40 -17.47 30.06
C SER A 151 4.86 -16.50 28.97
N VAL A 152 5.31 -15.31 29.40
CA VAL A 152 5.84 -14.30 28.49
C VAL A 152 7.35 -14.17 28.68
N ARG A 153 8.09 -14.27 27.58
CA ARG A 153 9.52 -13.97 27.51
C ARG A 153 9.72 -12.74 26.63
N ALA A 154 10.66 -11.88 27.01
CA ALA A 154 11.01 -10.68 26.26
C ALA A 154 12.50 -10.70 25.91
N PHE A 155 12.85 -10.22 24.73
CA PHE A 155 14.22 -10.16 24.21
C PHE A 155 14.47 -8.77 23.67
N VAL A 156 15.64 -8.19 23.95
CA VAL A 156 16.03 -6.85 23.49
C VAL A 156 17.22 -6.99 22.56
N GLN A 157 17.07 -6.56 21.31
CA GLN A 157 18.11 -6.65 20.28
C GLN A 157 18.46 -5.24 19.77
N PRO A 158 19.60 -4.67 20.20
CA PRO A 158 20.13 -3.46 19.59
C PRO A 158 20.49 -3.68 18.11
N LYS A 159 20.25 -2.66 17.28
CA LYS A 159 20.53 -2.64 15.83
C LYS A 159 22.02 -2.81 15.55
N LEU A 160 22.37 -3.68 14.61
CA LEU A 160 23.77 -4.02 14.31
C LEU A 160 24.50 -2.91 13.54
N THR A 161 23.84 -2.32 12.55
CA THR A 161 24.46 -1.37 11.62
C THR A 161 23.69 -0.06 11.60
N ARG A 162 24.43 1.06 11.68
CA ARG A 162 23.85 2.40 11.63
C ARG A 162 23.38 2.74 10.22
N ALA A 163 22.12 3.18 10.08
CA ALA A 163 21.62 3.83 8.88
C ALA A 163 22.30 5.19 8.66
N TRP A 164 22.22 5.74 7.45
CA TRP A 164 22.85 7.02 7.11
C TRP A 164 22.47 8.15 8.07
N LEU A 165 21.19 8.26 8.41
CA LEU A 165 20.70 9.25 9.38
C LEU A 165 21.32 9.07 10.77
N GLU A 166 21.58 7.83 11.19
CA GLU A 166 22.16 7.48 12.49
C GLU A 166 23.68 7.67 12.53
N GLN A 167 24.33 7.76 11.37
CA GLN A 167 25.75 8.07 11.23
C GLN A 167 26.05 9.57 11.35
N GLN A 168 25.05 10.43 11.12
CA GLN A 168 25.18 11.88 11.24
C GLN A 168 25.19 12.31 12.71
N VAL A 169 26.29 12.03 13.42
CA VAL A 169 26.41 12.31 14.86
C VAL A 169 26.52 13.82 15.10
N ARG A 170 25.52 14.40 15.77
CA ARG A 170 25.55 15.80 16.23
C ARG A 170 25.63 15.92 17.76
N PHE A 171 24.98 15.02 18.49
CA PHE A 171 24.85 15.10 19.94
C PHE A 171 25.24 13.80 20.66
N GLY A 172 24.97 12.63 20.07
CA GLY A 172 25.28 11.35 20.70
C GLY A 172 25.42 10.22 19.67
N ALA A 173 26.38 9.33 19.88
CA ALA A 173 26.62 8.23 18.96
C ALA A 173 25.65 7.06 19.22
N MET A 174 25.08 6.47 18.17
CA MET A 174 24.28 5.26 18.33
C MET A 174 25.17 4.07 18.73
N ARG A 175 24.87 3.38 19.82
CA ARG A 175 25.52 2.11 20.17
C ARG A 175 24.99 1.02 19.26
N THR A 176 25.90 0.33 18.57
CA THR A 176 25.55 -0.82 17.73
C THR A 176 25.46 -2.10 18.55
N GLY A 177 24.53 -2.97 18.19
CA GLY A 177 24.41 -4.32 18.71
C GLY A 177 25.60 -5.20 18.33
N GLN A 178 25.69 -6.36 18.98
CA GLN A 178 26.78 -7.31 18.78
C GLN A 178 26.27 -8.70 18.35
N GLY A 179 24.94 -8.89 18.26
CA GLY A 179 24.38 -10.19 17.98
C GLY A 179 22.93 -10.17 17.52
N VAL A 180 22.47 -11.34 17.09
CA VAL A 180 21.10 -11.59 16.61
C VAL A 180 20.53 -12.83 17.29
N TYR A 181 19.26 -12.75 17.65
CA TYR A 181 18.50 -13.91 18.12
C TYR A 181 17.99 -14.75 16.96
N VAL A 182 18.12 -16.06 17.08
CA VAL A 182 17.57 -17.05 16.15
C VAL A 182 16.59 -17.91 16.94
N PHE A 183 15.32 -17.57 16.83
CA PHE A 183 14.26 -18.21 17.59
C PHE A 183 13.85 -19.52 16.92
N ARG A 184 13.58 -20.56 17.72
CA ARG A 184 13.14 -21.87 17.26
C ARG A 184 11.88 -22.32 18.01
N GLY A 185 10.76 -22.32 17.31
CA GLY A 185 9.50 -22.95 17.71
C GLY A 185 9.17 -24.17 16.84
N GLY A 186 7.89 -24.55 16.77
CA GLY A 186 7.39 -25.64 15.93
C GLY A 186 6.17 -25.26 15.08
N TYR A 187 5.84 -26.08 14.07
CA TYR A 187 4.56 -26.06 13.37
C TYR A 187 3.68 -27.24 13.75
N GLU A 188 2.36 -27.06 13.76
CA GLU A 188 1.39 -28.13 13.98
C GLU A 188 1.37 -29.18 12.85
N PRO A 189 0.94 -30.43 13.10
CA PRO A 189 0.82 -31.06 14.42
C PRO A 189 2.16 -31.63 14.92
N ASP A 190 3.13 -31.83 14.04
CA ASP A 190 4.34 -32.64 14.29
C ASP A 190 5.50 -31.87 14.95
N SER A 191 5.27 -30.60 15.33
CA SER A 191 6.29 -29.69 15.85
C SER A 191 7.51 -29.56 14.93
N TYR A 192 7.28 -29.60 13.60
CA TYR A 192 8.36 -29.37 12.63
C TYR A 192 9.03 -28.02 12.94
N PRO A 193 10.36 -27.93 13.02
CA PRO A 193 11.02 -26.72 13.48
C PRO A 193 10.61 -25.49 12.67
N CYS A 194 10.21 -24.42 13.35
CA CYS A 194 10.02 -23.09 12.76
C CYS A 194 11.12 -22.17 13.28
N ARG A 195 11.92 -21.61 12.38
CA ARG A 195 13.02 -20.70 12.74
C ARG A 195 12.78 -19.31 12.20
N PHE A 196 12.93 -18.32 13.07
CA PHE A 196 12.79 -16.92 12.68
C PHE A 196 13.82 -16.02 13.34
N LEU A 197 14.10 -14.89 12.71
CA LEU A 197 14.97 -13.83 13.23
C LEU A 197 14.49 -12.46 12.76
N CYS A 198 15.09 -11.42 13.32
CA CYS A 198 14.79 -10.03 12.98
C CYS A 198 16.08 -9.26 12.64
N LEU A 199 16.06 -8.48 11.56
CA LEU A 199 17.12 -7.54 11.17
C LEU A 199 16.53 -6.15 11.00
N ILE A 200 17.02 -5.17 11.75
CA ILE A 200 16.37 -3.86 11.87
C ILE A 200 16.82 -2.95 10.72
N CYS A 201 15.90 -2.62 9.80
CA CYS A 201 16.11 -1.70 8.68
C CYS A 201 17.47 -1.89 7.97
N PHE A 202 18.44 -1.03 8.30
CA PHE A 202 19.75 -1.01 7.67
C PHE A 202 20.62 -2.22 8.03
N ASP A 203 20.27 -3.04 9.03
CA ASP A 203 20.89 -4.35 9.24
C ASP A 203 20.72 -5.27 8.02
N TRP A 204 19.71 -5.02 7.19
CA TRP A 204 19.45 -5.78 5.98
C TRP A 204 20.53 -5.60 4.90
N ILE A 205 21.06 -4.39 4.76
CA ILE A 205 21.99 -4.02 3.68
C ILE A 205 23.31 -3.44 4.16
N GLY A 206 23.39 -3.05 5.44
CA GLY A 206 24.46 -2.26 5.99
C GLY A 206 25.73 -3.09 6.14
N GLU A 207 26.83 -2.52 5.67
CA GLU A 207 28.13 -3.18 5.66
C GLU A 207 29.03 -2.68 6.79
N ASP A 208 29.81 -3.59 7.33
CA ASP A 208 30.90 -3.30 8.25
C ASP A 208 32.10 -4.18 7.88
N GLY A 209 33.23 -3.56 7.55
CA GLY A 209 34.43 -4.27 7.07
C GLY A 209 34.23 -5.03 5.75
N GLY A 210 33.37 -4.53 4.85
CA GLY A 210 33.14 -5.11 3.52
C GLY A 210 32.21 -6.33 3.50
N GLN A 211 31.52 -6.62 4.59
CA GLN A 211 30.46 -7.64 4.65
C GLN A 211 29.18 -7.03 5.20
N SER A 212 28.05 -7.36 4.57
CA SER A 212 26.73 -6.97 5.07
C SER A 212 26.41 -7.68 6.40
N ALA A 213 25.61 -7.04 7.26
CA ALA A 213 25.13 -7.67 8.48
C ALA A 213 24.34 -8.96 8.21
N LEU A 214 23.47 -8.98 7.19
CA LEU A 214 22.84 -10.21 6.70
C LEU A 214 23.87 -11.28 6.31
N GLY A 215 24.89 -10.94 5.53
CA GLY A 215 25.93 -11.88 5.12
C GLY A 215 26.69 -12.47 6.32
N ARG A 216 27.03 -11.66 7.32
CA ARG A 216 27.66 -12.13 8.57
C ARG A 216 26.75 -13.07 9.36
N VAL A 217 25.44 -12.79 9.44
CA VAL A 217 24.47 -13.68 10.10
C VAL A 217 24.36 -15.03 9.38
N LEU A 218 24.21 -15.01 8.04
CA LEU A 218 24.13 -16.24 7.24
C LEU A 218 25.43 -17.06 7.31
N ALA A 219 26.59 -16.40 7.32
CA ALA A 219 27.89 -17.06 7.48
C ALA A 219 28.01 -17.75 8.84
N GLY A 220 27.63 -17.07 9.93
CA GLY A 220 27.66 -17.65 11.27
C GLY A 220 26.68 -18.82 11.45
N LEU A 221 25.46 -18.71 10.90
CA LEU A 221 24.49 -19.80 10.90
C LEU A 221 25.01 -21.00 10.12
N ASN A 222 25.56 -20.76 8.93
CA ASN A 222 26.13 -21.81 8.10
C ASN A 222 27.25 -22.56 8.82
N ALA A 223 28.20 -21.85 9.44
CA ALA A 223 29.29 -22.47 10.17
C ALA A 223 28.75 -23.38 11.29
N ARG A 224 27.83 -22.86 12.11
CA ARG A 224 27.22 -23.63 13.22
C ARG A 224 26.46 -24.87 12.75
N TRP A 225 25.68 -24.75 11.67
CA TRP A 225 24.87 -25.87 11.17
C TRP A 225 25.70 -26.87 10.35
N GLN A 226 26.79 -26.42 9.74
CA GLN A 226 27.80 -27.28 9.14
C GLN A 226 28.51 -28.12 10.19
N GLU A 227 28.91 -27.53 11.33
CA GLU A 227 29.48 -28.27 12.46
C GLU A 227 28.52 -29.35 12.99
N ALA A 228 27.22 -29.07 13.00
CA ALA A 228 26.18 -30.04 13.35
C ALA A 228 25.88 -31.07 12.25
N GLY A 229 26.52 -30.95 11.08
CA GLY A 229 26.41 -31.90 9.96
C GLY A 229 25.05 -31.94 9.25
N THR A 230 24.16 -30.98 9.53
CA THR A 230 22.79 -31.01 8.99
C THR A 230 22.37 -29.62 8.51
N PRO A 231 22.01 -29.45 7.22
CA PRO A 231 21.37 -28.23 6.74
C PRO A 231 20.10 -27.95 7.52
N ASN A 232 19.85 -26.68 7.83
CA ASN A 232 18.69 -26.27 8.60
C ASN A 232 17.93 -25.15 7.89
N PRO A 233 16.59 -25.19 7.88
CA PRO A 233 15.78 -24.14 7.30
C PRO A 233 15.69 -22.90 8.17
N LEU A 234 15.80 -21.74 7.53
CA LEU A 234 15.46 -20.43 8.06
C LEU A 234 14.15 -19.97 7.42
N HIS A 235 13.07 -19.97 8.20
CA HIS A 235 11.71 -19.85 7.67
C HIS A 235 11.21 -18.41 7.59
N TRP A 236 11.55 -17.57 8.56
CA TRP A 236 11.08 -16.19 8.58
C TRP A 236 12.21 -15.23 8.91
N ILE A 237 12.34 -14.19 8.09
CA ILE A 237 13.15 -13.02 8.43
C ILE A 237 12.22 -11.81 8.46
N PHE A 238 12.16 -11.17 9.61
CA PHE A 238 11.45 -9.92 9.77
C PHE A 238 12.42 -8.74 9.61
N VAL A 239 12.04 -7.79 8.76
CA VAL A 239 12.76 -6.55 8.52
C VAL A 239 11.87 -5.38 8.94
N PRO A 240 11.73 -5.10 10.26
CA PRO A 240 11.06 -3.89 10.72
C PRO A 240 11.92 -2.69 10.36
N GLN A 241 11.33 -1.69 9.71
CA GLN A 241 12.09 -0.61 9.10
C GLN A 241 11.37 0.74 9.11
N CYS A 242 12.16 1.81 9.17
CA CYS A 242 11.74 3.17 8.90
C CYS A 242 12.58 3.67 7.72
N ASN A 243 12.36 3.04 6.57
CA ASN A 243 13.17 3.19 5.37
C ASN A 243 12.46 4.13 4.39
N ASP A 244 13.11 5.25 4.08
CA ASP A 244 12.66 6.26 3.12
C ASP A 244 12.98 5.88 1.66
N LYS A 245 13.57 4.70 1.43
CA LYS A 245 13.84 4.12 0.11
C LYS A 245 13.66 2.59 0.12
N PRO A 246 12.46 2.06 0.43
CA PRO A 246 12.20 0.63 0.52
C PRO A 246 12.36 -0.09 -0.83
N CYS A 247 12.23 0.65 -1.93
CA CYS A 247 12.42 0.14 -3.29
C CYS A 247 13.85 0.35 -3.83
N HIS A 248 14.79 0.86 -3.02
CA HIS A 248 16.16 1.06 -3.44
C HIS A 248 16.81 -0.27 -3.85
N SER A 249 17.67 -0.22 -4.86
CA SER A 249 18.28 -1.41 -5.44
C SER A 249 18.98 -2.30 -4.41
N LEU A 250 19.77 -1.71 -3.51
CA LEU A 250 20.45 -2.46 -2.45
C LEU A 250 19.50 -3.31 -1.58
N PHE A 251 18.34 -2.78 -1.19
CA PHE A 251 17.35 -3.51 -0.36
C PHE A 251 16.72 -4.67 -1.13
N LEU A 252 16.33 -4.42 -2.38
CA LEU A 252 15.72 -5.43 -3.23
C LEU A 252 16.75 -6.50 -3.64
N THR A 253 17.99 -6.11 -3.95
CA THR A 253 19.08 -7.05 -4.27
C THR A 253 19.38 -7.95 -3.08
N ALA A 254 19.52 -7.41 -1.86
CA ALA A 254 19.75 -8.25 -0.68
C ALA A 254 18.61 -9.27 -0.46
N THR A 255 17.37 -8.90 -0.75
CA THR A 255 16.22 -9.81 -0.70
C THR A 255 16.29 -10.89 -1.78
N SER A 256 16.63 -10.51 -3.00
CA SER A 256 16.82 -11.48 -4.09
C SER A 256 17.98 -12.43 -3.80
N GLU A 257 19.13 -11.92 -3.35
CA GLU A 257 20.31 -12.71 -3.00
C GLU A 257 20.06 -13.64 -1.82
N PHE A 258 19.24 -13.23 -0.85
CA PHE A 258 18.79 -14.11 0.22
C PHE A 258 18.12 -15.38 -0.34
N PHE A 259 17.33 -15.30 -1.41
CA PHE A 259 16.70 -16.50 -1.98
C PHE A 259 17.58 -17.22 -3.00
N LEU A 260 18.29 -16.48 -3.85
CA LEU A 260 18.88 -17.01 -5.09
C LEU A 260 20.39 -17.31 -4.98
N SER A 261 21.08 -16.72 -4.00
CA SER A 261 22.51 -16.97 -3.84
C SER A 261 22.75 -18.40 -3.38
N GLY A 262 23.68 -19.13 -4.02
CA GLY A 262 24.13 -20.46 -3.58
C GLY A 262 25.07 -20.45 -2.37
N ASN A 263 25.42 -19.27 -1.84
CA ASN A 263 26.28 -19.14 -0.67
C ASN A 263 25.59 -19.71 0.57
N HIS A 264 26.36 -20.17 1.57
CA HIS A 264 25.83 -20.68 2.85
C HIS A 264 24.89 -21.89 2.70
N PRO A 265 25.34 -23.02 2.10
CA PRO A 265 24.47 -24.15 1.75
C PRO A 265 23.83 -24.87 2.95
N PHE A 266 24.33 -24.68 4.17
CA PHE A 266 23.70 -25.24 5.37
C PHE A 266 22.53 -24.40 5.89
N VAL A 267 22.29 -23.22 5.32
CA VAL A 267 21.13 -22.36 5.60
C VAL A 267 20.12 -22.50 4.47
N GLU A 268 19.13 -23.37 4.65
CA GLU A 268 18.08 -23.59 3.65
C GLU A 268 17.10 -22.41 3.65
N ARG A 269 16.92 -21.79 2.48
CA ARG A 269 16.14 -20.54 2.31
C ARG A 269 14.97 -20.70 1.34
N ARG A 270 14.85 -21.86 0.69
CA ARG A 270 13.79 -22.15 -0.29
C ARG A 270 12.39 -22.04 0.31
N ASP A 271 12.20 -22.54 1.52
CA ASP A 271 10.94 -22.44 2.26
C ASP A 271 10.85 -21.18 3.13
N GLY A 272 11.76 -20.22 2.91
CA GLY A 272 11.86 -18.99 3.67
C GLY A 272 10.88 -17.91 3.21
N VAL A 273 10.61 -16.98 4.12
CA VAL A 273 9.77 -15.80 3.90
C VAL A 273 10.50 -14.58 4.45
N VAL A 274 10.58 -13.53 3.65
CA VAL A 274 11.08 -12.22 4.12
C VAL A 274 9.90 -11.27 4.27
N VAL A 275 9.69 -10.76 5.48
CA VAL A 275 8.62 -9.81 5.80
C VAL A 275 9.22 -8.43 6.00
N HIS A 276 8.98 -7.54 5.05
CA HIS A 276 9.34 -6.13 5.14
C HIS A 276 8.17 -5.38 5.78
N ALA A 277 8.37 -4.84 6.99
CA ALA A 277 7.37 -4.03 7.69
C ALA A 277 7.89 -2.61 7.82
N ASN A 278 7.41 -1.70 6.98
CA ASN A 278 7.92 -0.33 6.91
C ASN A 278 6.96 0.66 7.56
N CYS A 279 7.47 1.84 7.91
CA CYS A 279 6.65 2.99 8.28
C CYS A 279 5.88 3.54 7.07
N ALA A 280 4.82 4.30 7.33
CA ALA A 280 4.00 4.95 6.33
C ALA A 280 4.70 6.16 5.71
N SER A 281 4.32 6.45 4.48
CA SER A 281 4.64 7.71 3.81
C SER A 281 3.64 8.79 4.23
N PRO A 282 4.09 10.05 4.45
CA PRO A 282 3.18 11.17 4.65
C PRO A 282 2.31 11.39 3.41
N SER A 283 2.87 11.11 2.22
CA SER A 283 2.11 10.95 0.98
C SER A 283 1.45 9.57 1.00
N ARG A 284 0.12 9.50 0.97
CA ARG A 284 -0.64 8.23 0.98
C ARG A 284 -0.59 7.47 -0.36
N ARG A 285 0.05 8.06 -1.37
CA ARG A 285 0.14 7.54 -2.74
C ARG A 285 1.19 6.46 -2.89
N ALA A 286 0.89 5.47 -3.72
CA ALA A 286 1.81 4.38 -3.97
C ALA A 286 3.03 4.69 -4.86
N ARG A 287 2.97 5.76 -5.67
CA ARG A 287 3.96 6.02 -6.76
C ARG A 287 4.91 7.18 -6.51
N VAL A 288 4.72 7.92 -5.41
CA VAL A 288 5.43 9.18 -5.13
C VAL A 288 6.10 9.17 -3.75
N GLY A 289 5.90 8.11 -2.97
CA GLY A 289 6.33 8.04 -1.57
C GLY A 289 7.77 7.56 -1.38
N SER A 290 8.43 8.08 -0.35
CA SER A 290 9.68 7.56 0.19
C SER A 290 9.45 6.36 1.13
N PHE A 291 8.30 6.24 1.78
CA PHE A 291 8.01 5.16 2.73
C PHE A 291 6.85 4.26 2.25
N GLY A 292 6.34 3.38 3.11
CA GLY A 292 5.37 2.33 2.76
C GLY A 292 6.06 1.10 2.18
N PHE A 293 5.41 0.42 1.24
CA PHE A 293 5.91 -0.79 0.59
C PHE A 293 6.21 -1.93 1.57
N SER A 294 5.43 -2.01 2.65
CA SER A 294 5.39 -3.25 3.43
C SER A 294 5.08 -4.41 2.48
N SER A 295 5.79 -5.53 2.63
CA SER A 295 5.69 -6.64 1.68
C SER A 295 6.08 -7.98 2.30
N VAL A 296 5.63 -9.05 1.65
CA VAL A 296 6.01 -10.43 1.96
C VAL A 296 6.63 -11.03 0.71
N VAL A 297 7.88 -11.48 0.80
CA VAL A 297 8.65 -11.98 -0.35
C VAL A 297 9.02 -13.45 -0.12
N PHE A 298 8.86 -14.25 -1.17
CA PHE A 298 9.13 -15.68 -1.18
C PHE A 298 10.11 -16.06 -2.30
N HIS A 299 10.66 -17.28 -2.18
CA HIS A 299 11.43 -17.89 -3.26
C HIS A 299 10.60 -18.02 -4.55
N PRO A 300 11.21 -17.87 -5.75
CA PRO A 300 10.49 -17.89 -7.03
C PRO A 300 9.57 -19.08 -7.31
N ASP A 301 9.93 -20.25 -6.80
CA ASP A 301 9.26 -21.52 -7.12
C ASP A 301 8.26 -21.97 -6.03
N THR A 302 7.77 -21.03 -5.22
CA THR A 302 6.95 -21.37 -4.03
C THR A 302 5.47 -21.54 -4.38
N PHE A 303 4.82 -20.49 -4.90
CA PHE A 303 3.39 -20.45 -5.20
C PHE A 303 3.10 -20.23 -6.69
N ASP A 304 1.92 -20.61 -7.16
CA ASP A 304 1.42 -20.20 -8.47
C ASP A 304 0.55 -18.94 -8.31
N CYS A 305 1.14 -17.77 -8.57
CA CYS A 305 0.45 -16.47 -8.44
C CYS A 305 -0.37 -16.07 -9.68
N THR A 306 -0.68 -17.02 -10.58
CA THR A 306 -1.47 -16.74 -11.80
C THR A 306 -2.99 -16.71 -11.55
N GLY A 307 -3.46 -17.13 -10.37
CA GLY A 307 -4.87 -17.14 -9.99
C GLY A 307 -5.43 -15.78 -9.53
N ASP A 308 -6.64 -15.81 -8.99
CA ASP A 308 -7.33 -14.63 -8.46
C ASP A 308 -6.48 -13.91 -7.42
N ARG A 309 -6.32 -12.60 -7.63
CA ARG A 309 -5.47 -11.76 -6.80
C ARG A 309 -6.30 -11.10 -5.71
N PRO A 310 -5.93 -11.23 -4.43
CA PRO A 310 -6.65 -10.55 -3.37
C PRO A 310 -6.61 -9.03 -3.57
N ALA A 311 -7.77 -8.42 -3.30
CA ALA A 311 -8.04 -7.01 -3.50
C ALA A 311 -6.95 -6.07 -2.96
N THR A 312 -6.38 -6.37 -1.79
CA THR A 312 -5.50 -5.47 -1.00
C THR A 312 -4.01 -5.52 -1.35
N VAL A 313 -3.54 -6.60 -1.99
CA VAL A 313 -2.10 -6.81 -2.28
C VAL A 313 -1.80 -6.92 -3.78
N CYS A 314 -0.63 -6.43 -4.18
CA CYS A 314 -0.11 -6.53 -5.54
C CYS A 314 0.90 -7.70 -5.64
N TYR A 315 0.67 -8.63 -6.58
CA TYR A 315 1.57 -9.77 -6.86
C TYR A 315 2.54 -9.54 -8.02
N ALA A 316 2.32 -8.48 -8.81
CA ALA A 316 3.19 -8.08 -9.90
C ALA A 316 3.68 -6.63 -9.70
N PRO A 317 4.35 -6.34 -8.58
CA PRO A 317 4.59 -4.97 -8.13
C PRO A 317 5.69 -4.25 -8.91
N LYS A 318 6.12 -4.76 -10.07
CA LYS A 318 7.14 -4.15 -10.93
C LYS A 318 6.84 -2.67 -11.20
N ARG A 319 5.59 -2.35 -11.54
CA ARG A 319 5.16 -0.95 -11.76
C ARG A 319 5.07 -0.16 -10.47
N LEU A 320 4.56 -0.79 -9.40
CA LEU A 320 4.43 -0.17 -8.08
C LEU A 320 5.80 0.23 -7.51
N ARG A 321 6.78 -0.68 -7.57
CA ARG A 321 8.16 -0.47 -7.11
C ARG A 321 9.03 0.29 -8.10
N GLN A 322 8.60 0.41 -9.35
CA GLN A 322 9.40 0.91 -10.46
C GLN A 322 10.74 0.15 -10.59
N SER A 323 10.71 -1.17 -10.37
CA SER A 323 11.92 -2.01 -10.30
C SER A 323 11.63 -3.46 -10.69
N GLU A 324 12.64 -4.12 -11.25
CA GLU A 324 12.62 -5.54 -11.63
C GLU A 324 13.62 -6.39 -10.81
N ILE A 325 14.24 -5.79 -9.79
CA ILE A 325 15.40 -6.38 -9.09
C ILE A 325 15.06 -7.66 -8.33
N LEU A 326 13.84 -7.79 -7.81
CA LEU A 326 13.40 -9.04 -7.19
C LEU A 326 13.26 -10.19 -8.20
N MET A 327 13.43 -9.90 -9.49
CA MET A 327 13.46 -10.86 -10.59
C MET A 327 12.25 -11.79 -10.57
N ARG A 328 12.48 -13.07 -10.26
CA ARG A 328 11.46 -14.12 -10.21
C ARG A 328 10.93 -14.34 -8.79
N CYS A 329 11.48 -13.68 -7.77
CA CYS A 329 10.98 -13.83 -6.41
C CYS A 329 9.51 -13.41 -6.36
N GLN A 330 8.72 -14.11 -5.57
CA GLN A 330 7.30 -13.84 -5.48
C GLN A 330 7.10 -12.73 -4.45
N ASP A 331 6.78 -11.55 -4.95
CA ASP A 331 6.73 -10.32 -4.16
C ASP A 331 5.29 -9.88 -3.97
N VAL A 332 4.83 -9.93 -2.72
CA VAL A 332 3.47 -9.54 -2.33
C VAL A 332 3.54 -8.20 -1.62
N VAL A 333 3.18 -7.13 -2.31
CA VAL A 333 3.26 -5.75 -1.79
C VAL A 333 1.89 -5.27 -1.33
N PHE A 334 1.79 -4.72 -0.13
CA PHE A 334 0.58 -4.03 0.32
C PHE A 334 0.44 -2.69 -0.42
N ARG A 335 -0.73 -2.42 -1.02
CA ARG A 335 -0.91 -1.22 -1.85
C ARG A 335 -0.98 0.08 -1.05
N GLU A 336 -1.44 0.01 0.20
CA GLU A 336 -1.52 1.20 1.07
C GLU A 336 -0.12 1.64 1.48
N MET A 337 0.23 2.89 1.19
CA MET A 337 1.51 3.48 1.63
C MET A 337 1.33 4.43 2.79
N GLY A 338 0.10 4.89 3.02
CA GLY A 338 -0.25 5.74 4.12
C GLY A 338 -0.39 5.00 5.44
N PRO A 339 -0.78 5.73 6.50
CA PRO A 339 -0.84 5.21 7.86
C PRO A 339 -2.00 4.22 8.01
N CYS A 340 -1.68 2.95 8.28
CA CYS A 340 -2.69 1.89 8.42
C CYS A 340 -2.17 0.69 9.23
N ILE A 341 -3.03 -0.31 9.40
CA ILE A 341 -2.71 -1.61 9.98
C ILE A 341 -3.13 -2.68 8.96
N HIS A 342 -2.21 -3.53 8.55
CA HIS A 342 -2.50 -4.68 7.73
C HIS A 342 -2.81 -5.89 8.61
N SER A 343 -3.82 -6.67 8.25
CA SER A 343 -3.99 -8.02 8.80
C SER A 343 -4.20 -9.02 7.67
N MET A 344 -3.56 -10.19 7.78
CA MET A 344 -3.59 -11.21 6.75
C MET A 344 -3.24 -12.59 7.30
N ARG A 345 -3.30 -13.61 6.45
CA ARG A 345 -2.71 -14.93 6.71
C ARG A 345 -1.64 -15.23 5.68
N VAL A 346 -0.42 -15.50 6.11
CA VAL A 346 0.70 -15.82 5.21
C VAL A 346 0.83 -17.33 5.10
N ARG A 347 0.71 -17.90 3.91
CA ARG A 347 0.87 -19.35 3.70
C ARG A 347 2.31 -19.76 3.97
N VAL A 348 2.48 -20.91 4.61
CA VAL A 348 3.81 -21.44 4.92
C VAL A 348 4.34 -22.16 3.67
N PRO A 349 5.46 -21.71 3.06
CA PRO A 349 6.00 -22.28 1.82
C PRO A 349 6.12 -23.81 1.82
N LYS A 350 6.66 -24.37 2.90
CA LYS A 350 6.88 -25.81 3.08
C LYS A 350 5.62 -26.66 2.86
N TYR A 351 4.45 -26.12 3.23
CA TYR A 351 3.18 -26.83 3.18
C TYR A 351 2.30 -26.39 2.00
N ALA A 352 2.84 -25.55 1.10
CA ALA A 352 2.18 -25.19 -0.14
C ALA A 352 2.10 -26.41 -1.06
N ARG A 353 0.97 -26.57 -1.75
CA ARG A 353 0.83 -27.58 -2.81
C ARG A 353 1.24 -26.93 -4.14
N HIS A 354 2.11 -27.58 -4.89
CA HIS A 354 2.59 -27.09 -6.19
C HIS A 354 1.74 -27.53 -7.39
N ASP A 355 0.60 -28.19 -7.16
CA ASP A 355 -0.29 -28.66 -8.22
C ASP A 355 -1.40 -27.65 -8.54
N ALA A 356 -2.20 -27.92 -9.58
CA ALA A 356 -3.33 -27.07 -9.96
C ALA A 356 -4.38 -26.90 -8.85
N ALA A 357 -4.45 -27.86 -7.91
CA ALA A 357 -5.30 -27.79 -6.72
C ALA A 357 -4.69 -26.92 -5.60
N GLY A 358 -3.42 -26.56 -5.72
CA GLY A 358 -2.62 -25.72 -4.82
C GLY A 358 -2.43 -24.28 -5.27
N ARG A 359 -3.14 -23.84 -6.33
CA ARG A 359 -3.18 -22.44 -6.82
C ARG A 359 -3.86 -21.49 -5.85
N ALA A 360 -3.32 -21.40 -4.65
CA ALA A 360 -3.80 -20.51 -3.63
C ALA A 360 -2.83 -19.33 -3.48
N PRO A 361 -3.36 -18.11 -3.28
CA PRO A 361 -2.52 -16.94 -3.11
C PRO A 361 -1.57 -17.09 -1.91
N PRO A 362 -0.32 -16.61 -1.99
CA PRO A 362 0.66 -16.67 -0.89
C PRO A 362 0.15 -16.00 0.40
N VAL A 363 -0.70 -14.99 0.23
CA VAL A 363 -1.32 -14.21 1.29
C VAL A 363 -2.82 -14.29 1.14
N ASP A 364 -3.49 -14.70 2.20
CA ASP A 364 -4.93 -14.91 2.26
C ASP A 364 -5.60 -13.87 3.17
N MET A 365 -6.84 -13.50 2.83
CA MET A 365 -7.67 -12.51 3.51
C MET A 365 -6.96 -11.21 3.92
N PRO A 366 -6.19 -10.54 3.03
CA PRO A 366 -5.54 -9.30 3.40
C PRO A 366 -6.55 -8.17 3.56
N SER A 367 -6.50 -7.47 4.69
CA SER A 367 -7.34 -6.32 5.01
C SER A 367 -6.52 -5.14 5.53
N VAL A 368 -7.09 -3.94 5.38
CA VAL A 368 -6.52 -2.68 5.85
C VAL A 368 -7.44 -2.07 6.89
N HIS A 369 -6.90 -1.81 8.08
CA HIS A 369 -7.59 -1.17 9.19
C HIS A 369 -7.00 0.21 9.45
N PRO A 370 -7.80 1.19 9.91
CA PRO A 370 -7.30 2.52 10.17
C PRO A 370 -6.51 2.50 11.49
N LEU A 371 -5.49 3.35 11.61
CA LEU A 371 -4.73 3.51 12.87
C LEU A 371 -5.50 4.29 13.93
N SER A 372 -6.40 5.17 13.48
CA SER A 372 -7.26 5.99 14.33
C SER A 372 -8.73 5.57 14.14
N PRO A 373 -9.66 5.99 15.01
CA PRO A 373 -11.08 5.72 14.82
C PRO A 373 -11.72 6.52 13.67
N VAL A 374 -10.97 7.42 13.01
CA VAL A 374 -11.47 8.19 11.87
C VAL A 374 -11.73 7.25 10.69
N GLU A 375 -12.92 7.36 10.11
CA GLU A 375 -13.28 6.61 8.90
C GLU A 375 -12.43 7.06 7.71
N ASP A 376 -11.85 6.08 7.01
CA ASP A 376 -11.07 6.30 5.81
C ASP A 376 -11.39 5.17 4.83
N ALA A 377 -11.84 5.52 3.62
CA ALA A 377 -12.17 4.55 2.58
C ALA A 377 -10.95 3.70 2.15
N ARG A 378 -9.72 4.17 2.41
CA ARG A 378 -8.48 3.42 2.19
C ARG A 378 -8.20 2.38 3.27
N ALA A 379 -8.87 2.49 4.42
CA ALA A 379 -8.69 1.60 5.55
C ALA A 379 -10.06 1.23 6.16
N PRO A 380 -10.92 0.53 5.41
CA PRO A 380 -12.30 0.25 5.81
C PRO A 380 -12.44 -0.88 6.84
N ALA A 381 -11.34 -1.32 7.47
CA ALA A 381 -11.27 -2.57 8.25
C ALA A 381 -11.63 -3.82 7.43
N GLY A 382 -11.23 -3.82 6.15
CA GLY A 382 -11.61 -4.83 5.18
C GLY A 382 -10.67 -4.87 3.96
N PRO A 383 -10.99 -5.68 2.95
CA PRO A 383 -10.23 -5.69 1.70
C PRO A 383 -10.38 -4.36 0.95
N VAL A 384 -9.32 -3.91 0.29
CA VAL A 384 -9.31 -2.66 -0.50
C VAL A 384 -8.91 -2.97 -1.94
N PRO A 385 -9.85 -3.01 -2.90
CA PRO A 385 -9.56 -3.32 -4.30
C PRO A 385 -8.53 -2.37 -4.93
N ALA A 386 -7.79 -2.88 -5.91
CA ALA A 386 -6.77 -2.13 -6.64
C ALA A 386 -7.35 -0.87 -7.31
N SER A 387 -8.53 -0.98 -7.91
CA SER A 387 -9.25 0.13 -8.55
C SER A 387 -9.67 1.21 -7.56
N VAL A 388 -10.19 0.82 -6.39
CA VAL A 388 -10.52 1.75 -5.29
C VAL A 388 -9.26 2.48 -4.83
N LYS A 389 -8.18 1.74 -4.53
CA LYS A 389 -6.92 2.36 -4.09
C LYS A 389 -6.37 3.33 -5.14
N TRP A 390 -6.33 2.92 -6.40
CA TRP A 390 -5.84 3.75 -7.50
C TRP A 390 -6.67 5.03 -7.65
N LEU A 391 -8.01 4.93 -7.61
CA LEU A 391 -8.90 6.09 -7.70
C LEU A 391 -8.62 7.06 -6.55
N LEU A 392 -8.61 6.56 -5.32
CA LEU A 392 -8.41 7.39 -4.14
C LEU A 392 -7.04 8.09 -4.16
N ASP A 393 -6.00 7.44 -4.69
CA ASP A 393 -4.70 8.09 -4.90
C ASP A 393 -4.82 9.22 -5.91
N CYS A 394 -5.43 8.96 -7.08
CA CYS A 394 -5.55 9.97 -8.13
C CYS A 394 -6.40 11.18 -7.69
N LEU A 395 -7.47 10.96 -6.91
CA LEU A 395 -8.33 12.04 -6.45
C LEU A 395 -7.64 12.96 -5.42
N ASP A 396 -6.74 12.44 -4.58
CA ASP A 396 -5.96 13.27 -3.64
C ASP A 396 -5.00 14.24 -4.34
N GLU A 397 -4.70 13.97 -5.61
CA GLU A 397 -3.80 14.79 -6.41
C GLU A 397 -4.39 15.40 -7.66
N LEU A 398 -5.70 15.25 -7.79
CA LEU A 398 -6.41 15.91 -8.84
C LEU A 398 -6.27 17.42 -8.66
N ARG A 399 -5.66 18.07 -9.65
CA ARG A 399 -5.59 19.52 -9.72
C ARG A 399 -6.99 20.12 -9.73
N SER A 400 -7.14 21.19 -8.98
CA SER A 400 -8.39 21.94 -8.93
C SER A 400 -8.58 22.70 -10.24
N LEU A 401 -9.83 22.97 -10.63
CA LEU A 401 -10.15 23.72 -11.86
C LEU A 401 -9.57 25.15 -11.87
N ASP A 402 -9.21 25.69 -10.71
CA ASP A 402 -8.59 27.01 -10.52
C ASP A 402 -7.06 27.01 -10.73
N ASP A 403 -6.42 25.83 -10.85
CA ASP A 403 -4.98 25.72 -11.08
C ASP A 403 -4.61 26.14 -12.52
N GLY A 404 -4.32 27.43 -12.71
CA GLY A 404 -3.74 27.97 -13.93
C GLY A 404 -4.73 28.29 -15.06
N SER A 405 -6.04 28.31 -14.76
CA SER A 405 -7.07 28.77 -15.67
C SER A 405 -7.21 30.30 -15.66
N ALA A 406 -7.70 30.87 -16.77
CA ALA A 406 -8.09 32.28 -16.80
C ALA A 406 -9.23 32.51 -15.80
N ALA A 407 -9.25 33.68 -15.15
CA ALA A 407 -10.25 33.99 -14.13
C ALA A 407 -11.68 33.96 -14.72
N SER A 408 -12.41 32.86 -14.48
CA SER A 408 -13.85 32.75 -14.76
C SER A 408 -14.66 33.19 -13.54
N PRO A 409 -15.75 33.98 -13.71
CA PRO A 409 -16.69 34.29 -12.64
C PRO A 409 -17.29 33.05 -11.97
N LEU A 410 -17.32 31.92 -12.68
CA LEU A 410 -17.91 30.66 -12.21
C LEU A 410 -16.94 29.80 -11.39
N MET A 411 -15.67 30.20 -11.26
CA MET A 411 -14.63 29.39 -10.61
C MET A 411 -14.98 28.95 -9.18
N PRO A 412 -15.47 29.83 -8.27
CA PRO A 412 -15.81 29.39 -6.92
C PRO A 412 -16.91 28.31 -6.88
N ALA A 413 -17.89 28.41 -7.79
CA ALA A 413 -18.94 27.41 -7.91
C ALA A 413 -18.38 26.09 -8.47
N ALA A 414 -17.51 26.14 -9.47
CA ALA A 414 -16.88 24.96 -10.05
C ALA A 414 -15.98 24.21 -9.07
N VAL A 415 -15.18 24.91 -8.25
CA VAL A 415 -14.35 24.29 -7.20
C VAL A 415 -15.24 23.57 -6.17
N THR A 416 -16.33 24.20 -5.76
CA THR A 416 -17.31 23.58 -4.84
C THR A 416 -17.91 22.31 -5.45
N ARG A 417 -18.39 22.39 -6.71
CA ARG A 417 -18.94 21.24 -7.43
C ARG A 417 -17.92 20.15 -7.69
N GLN A 418 -16.66 20.50 -7.96
CA GLN A 418 -15.59 19.54 -8.13
C GLN A 418 -15.41 18.71 -6.85
N GLN A 419 -15.42 19.34 -5.67
CA GLN A 419 -15.32 18.62 -4.41
C GLN A 419 -16.51 17.66 -4.20
N GLU A 420 -17.74 18.09 -4.49
CA GLU A 420 -18.93 17.22 -4.43
C GLU A 420 -18.81 16.01 -5.37
N VAL A 421 -18.29 16.21 -6.59
CA VAL A 421 -18.04 15.13 -7.56
C VAL A 421 -16.97 14.17 -7.03
N ILE A 422 -15.86 14.70 -6.49
CA ILE A 422 -14.80 13.90 -5.87
C ILE A 422 -15.38 13.03 -4.75
N ASP A 423 -16.16 13.62 -3.84
CA ASP A 423 -16.73 12.92 -2.70
C ASP A 423 -17.70 11.82 -3.14
N ALA A 424 -18.53 12.06 -4.16
CA ALA A 424 -19.38 11.03 -4.74
C ALA A 424 -18.58 9.88 -5.37
N TRP A 425 -17.49 10.19 -6.08
CA TRP A 425 -16.62 9.17 -6.68
C TRP A 425 -15.87 8.33 -5.65
N ARG A 426 -15.49 8.91 -4.51
CA ARG A 426 -14.88 8.18 -3.38
C ARG A 426 -15.80 7.10 -2.79
N CYS A 427 -17.11 7.23 -2.99
CA CYS A 427 -18.12 6.28 -2.52
C CYS A 427 -18.48 5.19 -3.55
N LEU A 428 -17.88 5.20 -4.75
CA LEU A 428 -18.20 4.21 -5.77
C LEU A 428 -17.66 2.82 -5.42
N PRO A 429 -18.41 1.73 -5.73
CA PRO A 429 -17.88 0.38 -5.62
C PRO A 429 -16.83 0.10 -6.70
N SER A 430 -15.93 -0.87 -6.45
CA SER A 430 -14.81 -1.22 -7.34
C SER A 430 -15.23 -1.41 -8.80
N ASP A 431 -16.28 -2.18 -9.04
CA ASP A 431 -16.73 -2.55 -10.38
C ASP A 431 -17.23 -1.31 -11.16
N SER A 432 -17.84 -0.35 -10.45
CA SER A 432 -18.25 0.93 -11.04
C SER A 432 -17.04 1.78 -11.36
N ILE A 433 -16.03 1.84 -10.49
CA ILE A 433 -14.78 2.56 -10.75
C ILE A 433 -14.11 1.98 -12.00
N GLU A 434 -13.97 0.66 -12.08
CA GLU A 434 -13.37 -0.02 -13.23
C GLU A 434 -14.13 0.27 -14.51
N SER A 435 -15.45 0.08 -14.52
CA SER A 435 -16.27 0.35 -15.71
C SER A 435 -16.15 1.81 -16.19
N ARG A 436 -16.16 2.77 -15.26
CA ARG A 436 -16.13 4.21 -15.57
C ARG A 436 -14.74 4.67 -16.02
N THR A 437 -13.68 4.21 -15.37
CA THR A 437 -12.30 4.52 -15.77
C THR A 437 -11.99 3.92 -17.14
N LEU A 438 -12.39 2.67 -17.39
CA LEU A 438 -12.18 2.01 -18.68
C LEU A 438 -13.05 2.61 -19.80
N LEU A 439 -14.26 3.08 -19.48
CA LEU A 439 -15.06 3.87 -20.43
C LEU A 439 -14.34 5.17 -20.78
N ALA A 440 -13.76 5.85 -19.78
CA ALA A 440 -13.09 7.13 -19.98
C ALA A 440 -11.74 7.02 -20.69
N SER A 441 -11.00 5.93 -20.53
CA SER A 441 -9.66 5.76 -21.12
C SER A 441 -9.73 4.96 -22.43
N CYS A 442 -9.68 5.65 -23.57
CA CYS A 442 -9.58 5.01 -24.89
C CYS A 442 -8.13 4.62 -25.20
N VAL A 443 -7.84 3.32 -25.13
CA VAL A 443 -6.54 2.75 -25.50
C VAL A 443 -6.63 2.16 -26.93
N PRO A 444 -5.73 2.53 -27.85
CA PRO A 444 -5.83 2.13 -29.26
C PRO A 444 -5.37 0.70 -29.55
N ASP A 445 -4.55 0.11 -28.68
CA ASP A 445 -4.03 -1.25 -28.82
C ASP A 445 -4.91 -2.22 -28.02
N LYS A 446 -5.44 -3.25 -28.69
CA LYS A 446 -6.37 -4.22 -28.09
C LYS A 446 -5.71 -5.11 -27.03
N GLU A 447 -4.43 -5.43 -27.19
CA GLU A 447 -3.70 -6.28 -26.25
C GLU A 447 -3.41 -5.49 -24.96
N GLU A 448 -2.94 -4.25 -25.11
CA GLU A 448 -2.79 -3.30 -24.00
C GLU A 448 -4.15 -3.02 -23.32
N GLU A 449 -5.21 -2.84 -24.11
CA GLU A 449 -6.57 -2.64 -23.61
C GLU A 449 -7.03 -3.85 -22.78
N HIS A 450 -6.83 -5.09 -23.27
CA HIS A 450 -7.17 -6.29 -22.51
C HIS A 450 -6.39 -6.36 -21.19
N LYS A 451 -5.07 -6.12 -21.24
CA LYS A 451 -4.22 -6.19 -20.05
C LYS A 451 -4.65 -5.18 -18.98
N ARG A 452 -4.92 -3.94 -19.38
CA ARG A 452 -5.38 -2.87 -18.47
C ARG A 452 -6.77 -3.11 -17.92
N ARG A 453 -7.64 -3.75 -18.70
CA ARG A 453 -8.97 -4.17 -18.23
C ARG A 453 -8.88 -5.23 -17.14
N SER A 454 -7.87 -6.08 -17.18
CA SER A 454 -7.72 -7.18 -16.22
C SER A 454 -7.04 -6.78 -14.90
N ASP A 455 -6.33 -5.65 -14.85
CA ASP A 455 -5.54 -5.29 -13.67
C ASP A 455 -5.41 -3.76 -13.47
N PRO A 456 -6.10 -3.19 -12.47
CA PRO A 456 -5.96 -1.77 -12.13
C PRO A 456 -4.53 -1.36 -11.69
N ASP A 457 -3.67 -2.29 -11.28
CA ASP A 457 -2.26 -1.96 -10.99
C ASP A 457 -1.50 -1.52 -12.25
N ASP A 458 -1.99 -1.93 -13.42
CA ASP A 458 -1.47 -1.55 -14.73
C ASP A 458 -2.07 -0.24 -15.28
N TRP A 459 -2.96 0.44 -14.55
CA TRP A 459 -3.42 1.77 -14.95
C TRP A 459 -2.33 2.83 -14.77
N ALA A 460 -2.26 3.79 -15.68
CA ALA A 460 -1.18 4.77 -15.76
C ALA A 460 -1.73 6.16 -16.18
N THR A 461 -0.85 6.98 -16.74
CA THR A 461 -1.17 8.35 -17.17
C THR A 461 -2.43 8.47 -18.03
N PRO A 462 -2.75 7.59 -18.99
CA PRO A 462 -3.99 7.71 -19.77
C PRO A 462 -5.25 7.63 -18.90
N GLU A 463 -5.28 6.72 -17.93
CA GLU A 463 -6.38 6.57 -17.00
C GLU A 463 -6.46 7.76 -16.03
N GLU A 464 -5.31 8.26 -15.54
CA GLU A 464 -5.22 9.46 -14.68
C GLU A 464 -5.78 10.71 -15.39
N GLU A 465 -5.36 10.95 -16.63
CA GLU A 465 -5.86 12.07 -17.45
C GLU A 465 -7.34 11.94 -17.78
N ALA A 466 -7.80 10.71 -18.07
CA ALA A 466 -9.19 10.43 -18.35
C ALA A 466 -10.08 10.66 -17.13
N LEU A 467 -9.65 10.22 -15.95
CA LEU A 467 -10.31 10.48 -14.68
C LEU A 467 -10.39 11.98 -14.41
N ALA A 468 -9.27 12.70 -14.53
CA ALA A 468 -9.25 14.14 -14.30
C ALA A 468 -10.26 14.87 -15.21
N THR A 469 -10.27 14.52 -16.50
CA THR A 469 -11.22 15.08 -17.47
C THR A 469 -12.66 14.73 -17.11
N ALA A 470 -12.92 13.51 -16.64
CA ALA A 470 -14.26 13.08 -16.23
C ALA A 470 -14.78 13.88 -15.02
N ILE A 471 -13.93 14.09 -14.01
CA ILE A 471 -14.26 14.88 -12.82
C ILE A 471 -14.49 16.34 -13.21
N HIS A 472 -13.60 16.94 -14.00
CA HIS A 472 -13.72 18.33 -14.46
C HIS A 472 -14.98 18.56 -15.30
N ALA A 473 -15.27 17.69 -16.27
CA ALA A 473 -16.47 17.80 -17.08
C ALA A 473 -17.75 17.64 -16.24
N SER A 474 -17.74 16.73 -15.26
CA SER A 474 -18.84 16.55 -14.31
C SER A 474 -19.06 17.79 -13.45
N ALA A 475 -17.98 18.41 -12.96
CA ALA A 475 -18.04 19.63 -12.16
C ALA A 475 -18.60 20.81 -12.98
N ILE A 476 -18.17 20.99 -14.23
CA ILE A 476 -18.71 22.02 -15.14
C ILE A 476 -20.19 21.77 -15.41
N ALA A 477 -20.60 20.53 -15.67
CA ALA A 477 -22.01 20.18 -15.86
C ALA A 477 -22.85 20.49 -14.60
N ALA A 478 -22.31 20.23 -13.41
CA ALA A 478 -22.93 20.52 -12.12
C ALA A 478 -22.99 22.02 -11.77
N VAL A 479 -22.19 22.86 -12.43
CA VAL A 479 -22.37 24.33 -12.37
C VAL A 479 -23.62 24.72 -13.13
N GLY A 480 -23.85 24.13 -14.30
CA GLY A 480 -25.00 24.43 -15.17
C GLY A 480 -26.33 23.79 -14.76
N GLY A 481 -26.44 23.11 -13.62
CA GLY A 481 -27.72 22.50 -13.23
C GLY A 481 -27.59 21.45 -12.12
N ALA A 482 -28.69 20.73 -11.87
CA ALA A 482 -28.67 19.59 -10.96
C ALA A 482 -27.90 18.43 -11.61
N PHE A 483 -26.87 17.93 -10.94
CA PHE A 483 -26.06 16.81 -11.42
C PHE A 483 -25.77 15.83 -10.27
N SER A 484 -26.00 14.56 -10.53
CA SER A 484 -25.70 13.44 -9.64
C SER A 484 -24.47 12.69 -10.17
N PRO A 485 -23.26 13.04 -9.72
CA PRO A 485 -22.05 12.28 -10.05
C PRO A 485 -22.18 10.87 -9.48
N GLY A 486 -21.67 9.87 -10.19
CA GLY A 486 -21.69 8.51 -9.64
C GLY A 486 -22.98 7.72 -9.91
N GLU A 487 -24.07 8.35 -10.35
CA GLU A 487 -25.32 7.63 -10.67
C GLU A 487 -25.28 7.01 -12.08
N GLY A 488 -25.99 5.87 -12.24
CA GLY A 488 -26.13 5.15 -13.51
C GLY A 488 -24.90 4.39 -14.01
N ASP A 489 -24.96 3.94 -15.27
CA ASP A 489 -23.92 3.14 -15.92
C ASP A 489 -22.81 4.00 -16.56
N LEU A 490 -22.94 5.33 -16.58
CA LEU A 490 -21.97 6.27 -17.18
C LEU A 490 -21.20 7.03 -16.11
N HIS A 491 -20.85 8.31 -16.31
CA HIS A 491 -20.08 9.09 -15.32
C HIS A 491 -20.97 9.88 -14.36
N GLY A 492 -22.21 10.15 -14.74
CA GLY A 492 -23.25 10.70 -13.87
C GLY A 492 -24.49 11.06 -14.69
N SER A 493 -25.52 11.58 -14.01
CA SER A 493 -26.76 12.03 -14.63
C SER A 493 -27.07 13.45 -14.20
N GLY A 494 -27.67 14.24 -15.08
CA GLY A 494 -27.99 15.63 -14.80
C GLY A 494 -29.30 16.09 -15.39
N ARG A 495 -29.65 17.34 -15.07
CA ARG A 495 -30.79 18.06 -15.63
C ARG A 495 -30.34 19.44 -16.09
N ALA A 496 -30.63 19.76 -17.35
CA ALA A 496 -30.56 21.11 -17.88
C ALA A 496 -32.00 21.57 -18.19
N ARG A 497 -32.51 22.55 -17.45
CA ARG A 497 -33.90 22.99 -17.46
C ARG A 497 -34.87 21.82 -17.18
N ASP A 498 -35.62 21.38 -18.18
CA ASP A 498 -36.58 20.27 -18.12
C ASP A 498 -36.06 18.97 -18.75
N ARG A 499 -34.82 18.95 -19.27
CA ARG A 499 -34.22 17.78 -19.94
C ARG A 499 -33.27 17.03 -19.02
N LEU A 500 -33.57 15.75 -18.79
CA LEU A 500 -32.64 14.81 -18.17
C LEU A 500 -31.62 14.32 -19.19
N PHE A 501 -30.38 14.14 -18.75
CA PHE A 501 -29.30 13.59 -19.56
C PHE A 501 -28.35 12.74 -18.73
N ASP A 502 -27.63 11.84 -19.39
CA ASP A 502 -26.50 11.13 -18.81
C ASP A 502 -25.18 11.68 -19.39
N LEU A 503 -24.15 11.78 -18.55
CA LEU A 503 -22.82 12.24 -18.96
C LEU A 503 -21.90 11.05 -19.20
N ALA A 504 -21.29 10.99 -20.38
CA ALA A 504 -20.17 10.10 -20.67
C ALA A 504 -18.95 10.91 -21.07
N VAL A 505 -17.79 10.59 -20.52
CA VAL A 505 -16.52 11.23 -20.86
C VAL A 505 -15.58 10.19 -21.44
N VAL A 506 -14.91 10.50 -22.55
CA VAL A 506 -13.92 9.62 -23.18
C VAL A 506 -12.70 10.40 -23.66
N CYS A 507 -11.52 10.00 -23.23
CA CYS A 507 -10.23 10.57 -23.59
C CYS A 507 -9.44 9.58 -24.44
N GLY A 508 -8.81 10.05 -25.52
CA GLY A 508 -8.08 9.18 -26.45
C GLY A 508 -7.20 9.96 -27.42
N ARG A 509 -6.66 9.29 -28.45
CA ARG A 509 -5.76 9.93 -29.43
C ARG A 509 -6.48 10.92 -30.35
N SER A 510 -7.75 10.69 -30.64
CA SER A 510 -8.60 11.52 -31.50
C SER A 510 -10.05 11.43 -31.07
N HIS A 511 -10.84 12.47 -31.35
CA HIS A 511 -12.28 12.45 -31.07
C HIS A 511 -13.02 11.30 -31.77
N ALA A 512 -12.62 10.95 -33.00
CA ALA A 512 -13.16 9.81 -33.73
C ALA A 512 -12.89 8.48 -33.00
N GLY A 513 -11.66 8.29 -32.53
CA GLY A 513 -11.30 7.10 -31.74
C GLY A 513 -12.07 7.01 -30.41
N CYS A 514 -12.28 8.15 -29.74
CA CYS A 514 -13.08 8.22 -28.52
C CYS A 514 -14.53 7.77 -28.76
N LEU A 515 -15.12 8.19 -29.87
CA LEU A 515 -16.47 7.79 -30.22
C LEU A 515 -16.57 6.30 -30.55
N ASP A 516 -15.64 5.78 -31.35
CA ASP A 516 -15.61 4.35 -31.67
C ASP A 516 -15.41 3.51 -30.39
N HIS A 517 -14.61 4.00 -29.44
CA HIS A 517 -14.48 3.41 -28.12
C HIS A 517 -15.80 3.42 -27.34
N PHE A 518 -16.49 4.56 -27.27
CA PHE A 518 -17.79 4.68 -26.61
C PHE A 518 -18.81 3.69 -27.18
N ARG A 519 -18.93 3.63 -28.52
CA ARG A 519 -19.84 2.72 -29.24
C ARG A 519 -19.53 1.25 -28.97
N ARG A 520 -18.25 0.87 -28.94
CA ARG A 520 -17.82 -0.51 -28.64
C ARG A 520 -18.12 -0.92 -27.19
N ASN A 521 -18.05 0.02 -26.25
CA ASN A 521 -18.18 -0.24 -24.82
C ASN A 521 -19.59 -0.03 -24.25
N ARG A 522 -20.52 0.46 -25.07
CA ARG A 522 -21.92 0.68 -24.69
C ARG A 522 -22.86 0.04 -25.71
N ALA A 523 -23.09 -1.25 -25.53
CA ALA A 523 -24.04 -2.04 -26.33
C ALA A 523 -25.50 -1.62 -26.10
N ARG A 524 -25.81 -1.02 -24.93
CA ARG A 524 -27.12 -0.45 -24.60
C ARG A 524 -26.92 0.99 -24.19
N LEU A 525 -27.57 1.89 -24.91
CA LEU A 525 -27.64 3.29 -24.51
C LEU A 525 -28.68 3.43 -23.39
N PRO A 526 -28.45 4.32 -22.42
CA PRO A 526 -29.41 4.57 -21.36
C PRO A 526 -30.70 5.21 -21.89
N ARG A 527 -31.69 5.34 -21.00
CA ARG A 527 -33.03 5.86 -21.36
C ARG A 527 -33.02 7.34 -21.73
N TYR A 528 -32.06 8.11 -21.23
CA TYR A 528 -31.95 9.55 -21.46
C TYR A 528 -30.93 9.86 -22.57
N PRO A 529 -31.01 11.05 -23.19
CA PRO A 529 -29.94 11.55 -24.04
C PRO A 529 -28.59 11.49 -23.34
N VAL A 530 -27.56 11.05 -24.05
CA VAL A 530 -26.19 10.99 -23.52
C VAL A 530 -25.41 12.19 -24.05
N LEU A 531 -24.95 13.05 -23.14
CA LEU A 531 -23.93 14.04 -23.43
C LEU A 531 -22.56 13.34 -23.41
N LEU A 532 -22.02 13.06 -24.59
CA LEU A 532 -20.70 12.49 -24.77
C LEU A 532 -19.67 13.61 -24.90
N VAL A 533 -18.84 13.77 -23.88
CA VAL A 533 -17.69 14.68 -23.87
C VAL A 533 -16.45 13.91 -24.30
N THR A 534 -15.76 14.36 -25.35
CA THR A 534 -14.50 13.72 -25.76
C THR A 534 -13.31 14.66 -25.70
N ARG A 535 -12.15 14.12 -25.31
CA ARG A 535 -10.87 14.84 -25.27
C ARG A 535 -9.84 14.08 -26.08
N ASP A 536 -9.28 14.71 -27.11
CA ASP A 536 -8.12 14.15 -27.80
C ASP A 536 -6.81 14.47 -27.03
N ALA A 537 -5.69 13.86 -27.45
CA ALA A 537 -4.40 14.01 -26.77
C ALA A 537 -3.88 15.46 -26.71
N ASN A 538 -4.36 16.34 -27.60
CA ASN A 538 -3.95 17.73 -27.66
C ASN A 538 -5.03 18.69 -27.15
N ASN A 539 -6.16 18.17 -26.65
CA ASN A 539 -7.35 18.93 -26.29
C ASN A 539 -7.82 19.88 -27.41
N ASN A 540 -7.80 19.42 -28.66
CA ASN A 540 -8.27 20.20 -29.80
C ASN A 540 -9.80 20.40 -29.76
N PRO A 541 -10.33 21.43 -30.44
CA PRO A 541 -11.75 21.51 -30.75
C PRO A 541 -12.19 20.36 -31.67
N VAL A 542 -13.43 19.92 -31.53
CA VAL A 542 -14.01 18.90 -32.42
C VAL A 542 -14.19 19.49 -33.82
N CYS A 543 -13.69 18.80 -34.84
CA CYS A 543 -13.92 19.20 -36.23
C CYS A 543 -15.42 19.06 -36.59
N PRO A 544 -16.07 20.10 -37.16
CA PRO A 544 -17.48 20.02 -37.57
C PRO A 544 -17.80 18.87 -38.54
N ARG A 545 -16.82 18.45 -39.37
CA ARG A 545 -16.98 17.28 -40.26
C ARG A 545 -17.10 15.98 -39.49
N THR A 546 -16.37 15.85 -38.38
CA THR A 546 -16.47 14.70 -37.49
C THR A 546 -17.86 14.68 -36.85
N VAL A 547 -18.36 15.82 -36.35
CA VAL A 547 -19.72 15.92 -35.79
C VAL A 547 -20.79 15.47 -36.80
N ARG A 548 -20.71 15.94 -38.05
CA ARG A 548 -21.69 15.58 -39.11
C ARG A 548 -21.72 14.09 -39.39
N SER A 549 -20.57 13.45 -39.57
CA SER A 549 -20.46 12.00 -39.78
C SER A 549 -21.03 11.16 -38.62
N ILE A 550 -21.22 11.77 -37.44
CA ILE A 550 -21.71 11.13 -36.22
C ILE A 550 -23.21 11.31 -36.07
N THR A 551 -23.72 12.48 -36.48
CA THR A 551 -25.13 12.86 -36.39
C THR A 551 -25.93 12.51 -37.64
N ASP A 552 -25.35 11.88 -38.67
CA ASP A 552 -26.02 11.51 -39.95
C ASP A 552 -27.16 10.46 -39.83
N ALA A 553 -27.82 10.39 -38.67
CA ALA A 553 -29.25 10.10 -38.67
C ALA A 553 -29.96 11.34 -39.24
N PRO A 554 -30.91 11.22 -40.19
CA PRO A 554 -31.65 12.38 -40.67
C PRO A 554 -32.20 13.17 -39.48
N GLU A 555 -31.93 14.49 -39.44
CA GLU A 555 -32.41 15.34 -38.35
C GLU A 555 -33.90 15.04 -38.11
N PRO A 556 -34.31 14.70 -36.88
CA PRO A 556 -35.72 14.52 -36.59
C PRO A 556 -36.40 15.85 -36.93
N THR A 557 -37.33 15.80 -37.88
CA THR A 557 -38.16 16.96 -38.23
C THR A 557 -38.81 17.42 -36.93
N GLN A 558 -38.73 18.73 -36.61
CA GLN A 558 -39.26 19.32 -35.38
C GLN A 558 -40.62 18.68 -35.01
N GLY A 559 -40.65 17.90 -33.92
CA GLY A 559 -41.85 17.21 -33.43
C GLY A 559 -41.92 15.68 -33.64
N GLN A 560 -40.95 15.05 -34.31
CA GLN A 560 -40.87 13.57 -34.32
C GLN A 560 -40.11 13.03 -33.09
N PRO A 561 -40.66 12.06 -32.34
CA PRO A 561 -39.93 11.40 -31.27
C PRO A 561 -38.71 10.68 -31.86
N ALA A 562 -37.62 10.62 -31.08
CA ALA A 562 -36.41 9.89 -31.47
C ALA A 562 -36.79 8.49 -31.97
N SER A 563 -36.31 8.12 -33.17
CA SER A 563 -36.66 6.83 -33.74
C SER A 563 -36.15 5.71 -32.85
N PHE A 564 -37.06 4.89 -32.32
CA PHE A 564 -36.72 3.65 -31.59
C PHE A 564 -35.77 2.74 -32.39
N THR A 565 -35.71 2.88 -33.72
CA THR A 565 -34.83 2.09 -34.59
C THR A 565 -33.41 2.61 -34.70
N ASN A 566 -33.10 3.83 -34.22
CA ASN A 566 -31.73 4.36 -34.19
C ASN A 566 -31.35 4.86 -32.79
N PRO A 567 -30.86 3.97 -31.91
CA PRO A 567 -30.41 4.33 -30.56
C PRO A 567 -29.35 5.44 -30.55
N GLN A 568 -28.51 5.53 -31.59
CA GLN A 568 -27.43 6.52 -31.66
C GLN A 568 -27.93 7.96 -31.81
N SER A 569 -29.18 8.17 -32.21
CA SER A 569 -29.80 9.50 -32.27
C SER A 569 -29.91 10.17 -30.89
N ASN A 570 -29.73 9.43 -29.79
CA ASN A 570 -29.74 9.96 -28.43
C ASN A 570 -28.36 10.40 -27.92
N VAL A 571 -27.29 10.29 -28.71
CA VAL A 571 -25.94 10.72 -28.29
C VAL A 571 -25.66 12.13 -28.82
N ARG A 572 -25.27 13.05 -27.94
CA ARG A 572 -24.88 14.42 -28.24
C ARG A 572 -23.41 14.61 -27.95
N HIS A 573 -22.64 15.02 -28.95
CA HIS A 573 -21.19 15.06 -28.86
C HIS A 573 -20.68 16.48 -28.66
N VAL A 574 -19.85 16.68 -27.62
CA VAL A 574 -19.13 17.92 -27.33
C VAL A 574 -17.65 17.61 -27.10
N GLY A 575 -16.76 18.50 -27.53
CA GLY A 575 -15.34 18.41 -27.17
C GLY A 575 -15.09 18.94 -25.76
N TYR A 576 -14.20 18.33 -24.99
CA TYR A 576 -13.84 18.84 -23.66
C TYR A 576 -13.39 20.30 -23.71
N ARG A 577 -12.59 20.69 -24.71
CA ARG A 577 -12.20 22.08 -24.94
C ARG A 577 -13.39 23.03 -25.07
N GLN A 578 -14.41 22.63 -25.83
CA GLN A 578 -15.61 23.43 -26.04
C GLN A 578 -16.43 23.58 -24.75
N LEU A 579 -16.60 22.50 -23.97
CA LEU A 579 -17.26 22.54 -22.66
C LEU A 579 -16.49 23.45 -21.69
N PHE A 580 -15.16 23.39 -21.72
CA PHE A 580 -14.30 24.25 -20.91
C PHE A 580 -14.38 25.73 -21.34
N ASP A 581 -14.42 26.00 -22.64
CA ASP A 581 -14.58 27.37 -23.15
C ASP A 581 -15.95 27.96 -22.72
N TRP A 582 -17.05 27.17 -22.71
CA TRP A 582 -18.33 27.61 -22.15
C TRP A 582 -18.22 28.04 -20.68
N PHE A 583 -17.46 27.27 -19.90
CA PHE A 583 -17.20 27.58 -18.49
C PHE A 583 -16.36 28.84 -18.30
N ILE A 584 -15.35 29.07 -19.14
CA ILE A 584 -14.50 30.26 -19.07
C ILE A 584 -15.25 31.51 -19.50
N ASP A 585 -16.03 31.43 -20.58
CA ASP A 585 -16.75 32.58 -21.16
C ASP A 585 -18.08 32.87 -20.45
N GLY A 586 -18.61 31.91 -19.69
CA GLY A 586 -19.84 32.04 -18.91
C GLY A 586 -19.72 33.04 -17.76
N ASN A 587 -20.74 33.89 -17.61
CA ASN A 587 -20.84 34.85 -16.51
C ASN A 587 -21.77 34.37 -15.41
N SER A 588 -22.68 33.44 -15.73
CA SER A 588 -23.63 32.86 -14.77
C SER A 588 -23.78 31.35 -14.94
N PRO A 589 -24.17 30.61 -13.89
CA PRO A 589 -24.54 29.19 -13.99
C PRO A 589 -25.57 28.91 -15.10
N THR A 590 -26.51 29.84 -15.31
CA THR A 590 -27.54 29.75 -16.36
C THR A 590 -26.93 29.75 -17.77
N ASP A 591 -25.80 30.43 -17.98
CA ASP A 591 -25.12 30.41 -19.30
C ASP A 591 -24.64 28.99 -19.65
N ILE A 592 -24.17 28.24 -18.65
CA ILE A 592 -23.75 26.83 -18.81
C ILE A 592 -24.99 25.94 -19.00
N GLU A 593 -26.04 26.14 -18.21
CA GLU A 593 -27.31 25.43 -18.35
C GLU A 593 -27.88 25.57 -19.77
N ASP A 594 -27.84 26.78 -20.31
CA ASP A 594 -28.35 27.12 -21.63
C ASP A 594 -27.54 26.43 -22.72
N LYS A 595 -26.20 26.40 -22.61
CA LYS A 595 -25.33 25.69 -23.55
C LYS A 595 -25.53 24.18 -23.51
N LEU A 596 -25.71 23.60 -22.32
CA LEU A 596 -26.05 22.19 -22.17
C LEU A 596 -27.41 21.89 -22.81
N TYR A 597 -28.41 22.72 -22.54
CA TYR A 597 -29.75 22.57 -23.11
C TYR A 597 -29.79 22.74 -24.64
N GLU A 598 -28.99 23.63 -25.21
CA GLU A 598 -28.86 23.79 -26.67
C GLU A 598 -28.32 22.54 -27.36
N VAL A 599 -27.44 21.80 -26.68
CA VAL A 599 -26.83 20.58 -27.23
C VAL A 599 -27.70 19.35 -27.03
N LEU A 600 -28.42 19.24 -25.90
CA LEU A 600 -29.28 18.10 -25.58
C LEU A 600 -30.52 18.08 -26.47
#